data_AF-A0A2D8VBE2-F1
#
_entry.id   AF-A0A2D8VBE2-F1
#
_cell.length_a   1.000
_cell.length_b   1.000
_cell.length_c   1.000
_cell.angle_alpha   90.00
_cell.angle_beta   90.00
_cell.angle_gamma   90.00
#
_symmetry.space_group_name_H-M   'P 1'
#
loop_
_entity.id
_entity.type
_entity.pdbx_description
1 polymer ?
#
loop_
_entity_poly.entity_id
_entity_poly.type
_entity_poly.pdbx_seq_one_letter_code
_entity_poly.pdbx_strand_id
1 'polypeptide(L)'
;SSLTSNTSQQQVTLGTGDAQKATGDLTVTNLTFNDGGVYDWEISDFSGSGGDGWDVLKFNTLTFDSSGDFTINVFSVKDSDGSAGGGSNLAVHDVTPGSSGGIKFLDGPNDGSITWGGMTDPGSSGWTQIDSFFTVDDRAFKYHNGNLNGGWSVWYDGGGDFYLRFSAVPEPSTYVMVTGLLLLPGLRLYRRFRKGVKGDGGES
;
A
#
# COMPACT_ATOMS: atom_id res chain seq x y z
N SER A 1 20.92 -5.96 -16.43
CA SER A 1 21.26 -6.75 -15.23
C SER A 1 20.13 -7.75 -15.04
N SER A 2 20.40 -9.04 -14.88
CA SER A 2 19.37 -10.06 -14.64
C SER A 2 19.33 -10.38 -13.15
N LEU A 3 18.16 -10.24 -12.54
CA LEU A 3 17.88 -10.65 -11.15
C LEU A 3 17.43 -12.12 -11.19
N THR A 4 18.13 -13.00 -10.46
CA THR A 4 18.05 -14.47 -10.59
C THR A 4 17.01 -15.12 -9.68
N SER A 5 16.48 -16.28 -10.09
CA SER A 5 15.49 -17.07 -9.36
C SER A 5 16.09 -18.05 -8.33
N ASN A 6 15.59 -17.97 -7.09
CA ASN A 6 15.65 -18.94 -5.98
C ASN A 6 16.96 -19.15 -5.18
N THR A 7 17.08 -18.51 -4.01
CA THR A 7 16.76 -19.05 -2.64
C THR A 7 17.28 -18.05 -1.60
N SER A 8 16.38 -17.58 -0.72
CA SER A 8 16.45 -16.32 0.06
C SER A 8 16.20 -15.07 -0.79
N GLN A 9 14.91 -14.75 -0.99
CA GLN A 9 14.45 -13.58 -1.74
C GLN A 9 14.30 -12.35 -0.83
N GLN A 10 15.20 -12.15 0.12
CA GLN A 10 15.11 -11.04 1.05
C GLN A 10 16.51 -10.56 1.38
N GLN A 11 16.81 -9.31 1.07
CA GLN A 11 17.95 -8.60 1.61
C GLN A 11 17.91 -8.59 3.15
N VAL A 12 19.05 -8.93 3.78
CA VAL A 12 19.19 -8.82 5.24
C VAL A 12 19.55 -7.37 5.58
N THR A 13 18.61 -6.64 6.16
CA THR A 13 18.85 -5.27 6.65
C THR A 13 19.54 -5.30 8.03
N LEU A 14 20.88 -5.17 8.04
CA LEU A 14 21.71 -5.23 9.26
C LEU A 14 21.89 -3.88 9.98
N GLY A 15 21.27 -2.80 9.49
CA GLY A 15 21.54 -1.44 9.94
C GLY A 15 22.68 -0.81 9.15
N THR A 16 22.39 0.30 8.49
CA THR A 16 23.34 1.08 7.67
C THR A 16 24.04 2.18 8.48
N GLY A 17 23.66 2.35 9.75
CA GLY A 17 24.14 3.40 10.65
C GLY A 17 23.49 4.77 10.40
N ASP A 18 22.60 4.86 9.41
CA ASP A 18 21.85 6.04 9.00
C ASP A 18 20.72 5.62 8.03
N ALA A 19 19.48 6.06 8.26
CA ALA A 19 18.37 5.71 7.37
C ALA A 19 18.53 6.25 5.95
N GLN A 20 19.22 7.37 5.76
CA GLN A 20 19.51 7.94 4.43
C GLN A 20 20.41 7.04 3.58
N LYS A 21 21.02 6.03 4.18
CA LYS A 21 21.80 5.00 3.47
C LYS A 21 21.00 3.72 3.21
N ALA A 22 19.83 3.60 3.83
CA ALA A 22 18.91 2.48 3.69
C ALA A 22 17.78 2.77 2.69
N THR A 23 17.61 4.03 2.28
CA THR A 23 16.69 4.46 1.23
C THR A 23 17.45 5.19 0.11
N GLY A 24 16.95 5.17 -1.12
CA GLY A 24 17.60 5.90 -2.20
C GLY A 24 16.94 5.81 -3.58
N ASP A 25 17.57 6.53 -4.53
CA ASP A 25 17.20 6.50 -5.94
C ASP A 25 18.15 5.59 -6.74
N LEU A 26 17.59 4.61 -7.47
CA LEU A 26 18.34 3.86 -8.48
C LEU A 26 17.78 4.17 -9.86
N THR A 27 18.61 4.62 -10.80
CA THR A 27 18.19 4.86 -12.19
C THR A 27 18.69 3.78 -13.13
N VAL A 28 17.78 3.16 -13.88
CA VAL A 28 18.06 2.12 -14.87
C VAL A 28 17.55 2.57 -16.23
N THR A 29 18.38 2.55 -17.28
CA THR A 29 17.92 2.97 -18.61
C THR A 29 16.82 2.05 -19.14
N ASN A 30 17.07 0.74 -19.17
CA ASN A 30 16.11 -0.24 -19.66
C ASN A 30 15.81 -1.25 -18.55
N LEU A 31 14.60 -1.18 -18.01
CA LEU A 31 14.13 -2.07 -16.96
C LEU A 31 13.21 -3.13 -17.59
N THR A 32 13.50 -4.39 -17.29
CA THR A 32 12.62 -5.50 -17.65
C THR A 32 12.23 -6.24 -16.38
N PHE A 33 10.94 -6.25 -16.09
CA PHE A 33 10.37 -7.11 -15.06
C PHE A 33 10.08 -8.46 -15.68
N ASN A 34 10.96 -9.40 -15.37
CA ASN A 34 10.77 -10.80 -15.74
C ASN A 34 9.89 -11.48 -14.68
N ASP A 35 9.24 -12.54 -15.10
CA ASP A 35 8.43 -13.48 -14.34
C ASP A 35 9.23 -14.01 -13.16
N GLY A 36 8.64 -13.98 -11.98
CA GLY A 36 9.30 -14.33 -10.72
C GLY A 36 10.45 -13.41 -10.34
N GLY A 37 10.60 -12.26 -10.99
CA GLY A 37 11.52 -11.20 -10.58
C GLY A 37 11.15 -10.66 -9.21
N VAL A 38 12.14 -10.17 -8.47
CA VAL A 38 11.98 -9.69 -7.10
C VAL A 38 12.63 -8.32 -6.95
N TYR A 39 11.91 -7.40 -6.31
CA TYR A 39 12.41 -6.10 -5.86
C TYR A 39 12.23 -5.99 -4.34
N ASP A 40 13.35 -5.83 -3.64
CA ASP A 40 13.35 -5.46 -2.22
C ASP A 40 13.18 -3.93 -2.14
N TRP A 41 12.12 -3.49 -1.45
CA TRP A 41 11.75 -2.09 -1.34
C TRP A 41 11.75 -1.65 0.12
N GLU A 42 12.47 -0.58 0.44
CA GLU A 42 12.68 -0.10 1.80
C GLU A 42 12.00 1.26 2.04
N ILE A 43 11.36 1.40 3.22
CA ILE A 43 10.72 2.64 3.69
C ILE A 43 11.16 2.99 5.11
N SER A 44 11.64 4.22 5.30
CA SER A 44 11.99 4.79 6.59
C SER A 44 10.93 5.74 7.14
N ASP A 45 10.19 6.46 6.29
CA ASP A 45 9.20 7.47 6.72
C ASP A 45 7.99 7.54 5.78
N PHE A 46 6.80 7.27 6.31
CA PHE A 46 5.51 7.38 5.59
C PHE A 46 5.11 8.82 5.23
N SER A 47 5.70 9.83 5.87
CA SER A 47 5.53 11.24 5.50
C SER A 47 6.72 11.83 4.74
N GLY A 48 7.71 10.99 4.41
CA GLY A 48 8.94 11.40 3.76
C GLY A 48 8.76 11.72 2.28
N SER A 49 9.84 11.62 1.52
CA SER A 49 9.85 11.78 0.06
C SER A 49 10.64 10.67 -0.61
N GLY A 50 10.37 10.42 -1.90
CA GLY A 50 11.11 9.40 -2.64
C GLY A 50 12.61 9.70 -2.70
N GLY A 51 13.41 8.69 -2.40
CA GLY A 51 14.88 8.75 -2.36
C GLY A 51 15.47 9.15 -1.00
N ASP A 52 14.65 9.57 -0.03
CA ASP A 52 15.10 9.98 1.33
C ASP A 52 14.23 9.34 2.43
N GLY A 53 12.93 9.16 2.20
CA GLY A 53 11.99 8.44 3.07
C GLY A 53 11.67 7.02 2.62
N TRP A 54 11.93 6.68 1.37
CA TRP A 54 11.74 5.35 0.78
C TRP A 54 12.48 5.23 -0.54
N ASP A 55 12.67 4.01 -1.03
CA ASP A 55 13.33 3.78 -2.31
C ASP A 55 12.49 4.15 -3.52
N VAL A 56 13.15 4.69 -4.53
CA VAL A 56 12.57 4.88 -5.87
C VAL A 56 13.48 4.26 -6.93
N LEU A 57 12.89 3.34 -7.69
CA LEU A 57 13.51 2.81 -8.89
C LEU A 57 13.03 3.63 -10.10
N LYS A 58 13.96 4.33 -10.75
CA LYS A 58 13.69 5.17 -11.92
C LYS A 58 14.04 4.42 -13.20
N PHE A 59 13.23 4.56 -14.24
CA PHE A 59 13.48 3.94 -15.53
C PHE A 59 13.31 4.90 -16.70
N ASN A 60 13.95 4.64 -17.86
CA ASN A 60 13.60 5.32 -19.11
C ASN A 60 12.61 4.50 -19.94
N THR A 61 12.76 3.17 -19.95
CA THR A 61 11.78 2.25 -20.53
C THR A 61 11.54 1.08 -19.58
N LEU A 62 10.29 0.69 -19.43
CA LEU A 62 9.88 -0.48 -18.66
C LEU A 62 9.26 -1.51 -19.59
N THR A 63 9.61 -2.77 -19.42
CA THR A 63 8.94 -3.89 -20.10
C THR A 63 8.58 -4.92 -19.06
N PHE A 64 7.29 -5.25 -18.97
CA PHE A 64 6.86 -6.44 -18.27
C PHE A 64 6.99 -7.64 -19.20
N ASP A 65 7.32 -8.80 -18.66
CA ASP A 65 7.04 -10.04 -19.36
C ASP A 65 5.59 -10.50 -19.12
N SER A 66 5.12 -11.42 -19.94
CA SER A 66 3.69 -11.70 -20.14
C SER A 66 2.92 -12.26 -18.94
N SER A 67 3.55 -12.46 -17.78
CA SER A 67 3.06 -13.30 -16.68
C SER A 67 2.36 -12.55 -15.54
N GLY A 68 2.81 -11.34 -15.18
CA GLY A 68 2.27 -10.57 -14.05
C GLY A 68 2.76 -11.00 -12.66
N ASP A 69 3.84 -11.79 -12.58
CA ASP A 69 4.30 -12.41 -11.33
C ASP A 69 5.55 -11.73 -10.72
N PHE A 70 5.68 -10.41 -10.86
CA PHE A 70 6.79 -9.66 -10.26
C PHE A 70 6.55 -9.40 -8.77
N THR A 71 7.49 -9.77 -7.92
CA THR A 71 7.34 -9.68 -6.46
C THR A 71 8.00 -8.41 -5.91
N ILE A 72 7.28 -7.68 -5.06
CA ILE A 72 7.81 -6.58 -4.25
C ILE A 72 7.83 -7.02 -2.80
N ASN A 73 9.02 -7.08 -2.21
CA ASN A 73 9.16 -7.30 -0.78
C ASN A 73 9.21 -5.96 -0.07
N VAL A 74 8.32 -5.77 0.90
CA VAL A 74 8.23 -4.51 1.65
C VAL A 74 9.01 -4.63 2.96
N PHE A 75 9.97 -3.73 3.16
CA PHE A 75 10.74 -3.59 4.37
C PHE A 75 10.57 -2.19 4.95
N SER A 76 10.41 -2.09 6.27
CA SER A 76 10.64 -0.82 6.93
C SER A 76 12.00 -0.81 7.61
N VAL A 77 12.57 0.38 7.72
CA VAL A 77 13.80 0.65 8.43
C VAL A 77 13.59 1.82 9.38
N LYS A 78 14.31 1.85 10.49
CA LYS A 78 14.19 2.96 11.44
C LYS A 78 14.88 4.17 10.86
N ASP A 79 14.17 5.28 10.84
CA ASP A 79 14.69 6.58 10.42
C ASP A 79 15.95 7.00 11.23
N SER A 80 16.08 6.54 12.48
CA SER A 80 17.20 6.91 13.35
C SER A 80 18.54 6.26 13.00
N ASP A 81 18.53 5.04 12.45
CA ASP A 81 19.76 4.22 12.34
C ASP A 81 19.79 3.22 11.17
N GLY A 82 18.71 3.15 10.37
CA GLY A 82 18.56 2.23 9.26
C GLY A 82 18.44 0.76 9.66
N SER A 83 18.27 0.45 10.96
CA SER A 83 18.00 -0.92 11.41
C SER A 83 16.60 -1.36 10.99
N ALA A 84 16.38 -2.67 10.87
CA ALA A 84 15.08 -3.21 10.45
C ALA A 84 13.92 -2.78 11.37
N GLY A 85 12.80 -2.44 10.76
CA GLY A 85 11.54 -2.11 11.43
C GLY A 85 11.38 -0.63 11.79
N GLY A 86 10.22 -0.30 12.38
CA GLY A 86 10.05 0.95 13.12
C GLY A 86 10.25 2.22 12.31
N GLY A 87 9.69 2.25 11.09
CA GLY A 87 9.64 3.48 10.30
C GLY A 87 8.98 4.63 11.07
N SER A 88 9.15 5.84 10.57
CA SER A 88 8.51 7.03 11.08
C SER A 88 7.11 7.18 10.49
N ASN A 89 6.24 7.87 11.24
CA ASN A 89 4.91 8.30 10.79
C ASN A 89 4.00 7.20 10.26
N LEU A 90 4.13 5.95 10.73
CA LEU A 90 3.27 4.85 10.30
C LEU A 90 1.79 5.17 10.44
N ALA A 91 1.35 6.01 11.39
CA ALA A 91 -0.05 6.37 11.54
C ALA A 91 -0.66 7.09 10.32
N VAL A 92 0.16 7.60 9.39
CA VAL A 92 -0.25 8.30 8.16
C VAL A 92 -0.48 7.32 7.00
N HIS A 93 -0.37 6.01 7.23
CA HIS A 93 -0.42 4.97 6.20
C HIS A 93 -1.68 4.92 5.34
N ASP A 94 -2.80 5.54 5.74
CA ASP A 94 -4.04 5.56 4.96
C ASP A 94 -3.97 6.64 3.89
N VAL A 95 -3.30 6.32 2.80
CA VAL A 95 -3.08 7.27 1.72
C VAL A 95 -4.01 7.00 0.54
N THR A 96 -5.13 7.72 0.55
CA THR A 96 -6.22 7.59 -0.41
C THR A 96 -5.82 8.12 -1.81
N PRO A 97 -6.24 7.45 -2.91
CA PRO A 97 -6.14 8.01 -4.26
C PRO A 97 -6.76 9.41 -4.38
N GLY A 98 -6.05 10.34 -5.02
CA GLY A 98 -6.59 11.64 -5.42
C GLY A 98 -6.31 12.80 -4.47
N SER A 99 -5.86 12.54 -3.25
CA SER A 99 -5.28 13.55 -2.35
C SER A 99 -3.82 13.17 -2.05
N SER A 100 -2.97 13.34 -3.05
CA SER A 100 -1.50 13.42 -2.95
C SER A 100 -0.65 12.17 -2.63
N GLY A 101 -1.15 11.04 -2.13
CA GLY A 101 -0.27 10.26 -1.25
C GLY A 101 -0.01 8.76 -1.48
N GLY A 102 -0.09 8.22 -2.69
CA GLY A 102 0.62 6.93 -2.90
C GLY A 102 2.11 7.07 -2.58
N ILE A 103 2.77 6.00 -2.10
CA ILE A 103 4.22 5.98 -1.94
C ILE A 103 4.84 5.61 -3.29
N LYS A 104 5.39 6.59 -4.00
CA LYS A 104 5.98 6.36 -5.33
C LYS A 104 7.23 5.49 -5.22
N PHE A 105 7.21 4.30 -5.79
CA PHE A 105 8.36 3.38 -5.77
C PHE A 105 8.96 3.15 -7.16
N LEU A 106 8.22 3.46 -8.23
CA LEU A 106 8.70 3.35 -9.60
C LEU A 106 8.41 4.67 -10.33
N ASP A 107 9.44 5.26 -10.93
CA ASP A 107 9.37 6.57 -11.59
C ASP A 107 9.71 6.43 -13.08
N GLY A 108 8.76 6.81 -13.93
CA GLY A 108 8.83 6.66 -15.37
C GLY A 108 8.56 7.98 -16.11
N PRO A 109 9.13 8.17 -17.31
CA PRO A 109 9.03 9.44 -18.02
C PRO A 109 7.65 9.69 -18.64
N ASN A 110 6.91 8.63 -18.98
CA ASN A 110 5.54 8.67 -19.51
C ASN A 110 4.98 7.24 -19.69
N ASP A 111 3.65 7.12 -19.80
CA ASP A 111 2.94 5.88 -20.14
C ASP A 111 3.48 5.19 -21.41
N GLY A 112 3.80 5.97 -22.45
CA GLY A 112 4.33 5.45 -23.71
C GLY A 112 5.72 4.81 -23.63
N SER A 113 6.40 4.90 -22.48
CA SER A 113 7.67 4.23 -22.21
C SER A 113 7.52 2.82 -21.62
N ILE A 114 6.29 2.38 -21.38
CA ILE A 114 5.97 1.10 -20.74
C ILE A 114 5.44 0.13 -21.80
N THR A 115 6.02 -1.08 -21.81
CA THR A 115 5.52 -2.21 -22.61
C THR A 115 4.92 -3.24 -21.68
N TRP A 116 3.60 -3.44 -21.77
CA TRP A 116 2.84 -4.30 -20.86
C TRP A 116 2.95 -5.81 -21.12
N GLY A 117 3.78 -6.24 -22.08
CA GLY A 117 4.30 -7.62 -22.15
C GLY A 117 3.32 -8.73 -22.52
N GLY A 118 2.01 -8.46 -22.58
CA GLY A 118 0.96 -9.46 -22.67
C GLY A 118 -0.19 -9.20 -21.70
N MET A 119 0.01 -8.29 -20.75
CA MET A 119 -1.03 -7.82 -19.82
C MET A 119 -1.85 -6.69 -20.44
N THR A 120 -3.08 -6.52 -19.93
CA THR A 120 -3.97 -5.45 -20.37
C THR A 120 -3.44 -4.10 -19.90
N ASP A 121 -3.02 -3.26 -20.85
CA ASP A 121 -2.66 -1.87 -20.57
C ASP A 121 -3.77 -1.18 -19.76
N PRO A 122 -3.51 -0.70 -18.53
CA PRO A 122 -4.47 0.03 -17.70
C PRO A 122 -4.90 1.37 -18.32
N GLY A 123 -4.15 1.85 -19.33
CA GLY A 123 -4.42 3.07 -20.07
C GLY A 123 -3.92 4.33 -19.38
N SER A 124 -3.83 5.40 -20.15
CA SER A 124 -3.22 6.67 -19.72
C SER A 124 -4.17 7.59 -18.95
N SER A 125 -5.32 7.10 -18.46
CA SER A 125 -6.38 7.94 -17.88
C SER A 125 -6.66 7.60 -16.42
N GLY A 126 -5.86 8.18 -15.54
CA GLY A 126 -6.13 8.24 -14.10
C GLY A 126 -5.67 7.00 -13.32
N TRP A 127 -5.89 7.10 -12.01
CA TRP A 127 -5.41 6.13 -11.04
C TRP A 127 -6.09 4.76 -11.22
N THR A 128 -5.29 3.75 -11.54
CA THR A 128 -5.74 2.37 -11.72
C THR A 128 -4.97 1.43 -10.80
N GLN A 129 -5.69 0.59 -10.06
CA GLN A 129 -5.10 -0.48 -9.26
C GLN A 129 -4.67 -1.62 -10.19
N ILE A 130 -3.42 -2.07 -10.06
CA ILE A 130 -2.78 -3.02 -10.97
C ILE A 130 -2.15 -4.19 -10.19
N ASP A 131 -2.81 -4.63 -9.12
CA ASP A 131 -2.36 -5.75 -8.29
C ASP A 131 -2.19 -7.06 -9.07
N SER A 132 -2.83 -7.23 -10.23
CA SER A 132 -2.64 -8.42 -11.06
C SER A 132 -1.27 -8.49 -11.75
N PHE A 133 -0.45 -7.44 -11.64
CA PHE A 133 0.88 -7.34 -12.25
C PHE A 133 1.99 -7.56 -11.23
N PHE A 134 1.63 -7.59 -9.94
CA PHE A 134 2.57 -7.58 -8.83
C PHE A 134 2.09 -8.47 -7.69
N THR A 135 3.00 -9.25 -7.12
CA THR A 135 2.81 -9.87 -5.81
C THR A 135 3.49 -8.98 -4.77
N VAL A 136 2.76 -8.53 -3.74
CA VAL A 136 3.36 -7.78 -2.64
C VAL A 136 3.54 -8.69 -1.41
N ASP A 137 4.78 -8.91 -1.01
CA ASP A 137 5.13 -9.63 0.21
C ASP A 137 5.48 -8.64 1.32
N ASP A 138 4.61 -8.57 2.33
CA ASP A 138 4.72 -7.64 3.46
C ASP A 138 4.97 -8.35 4.79
N ARG A 139 5.37 -9.63 4.76
CA ARG A 139 5.58 -10.44 5.98
C ARG A 139 6.61 -9.81 6.93
N ALA A 140 7.74 -9.35 6.39
CA ALA A 140 8.78 -8.71 7.17
C ALA A 140 8.33 -7.35 7.72
N PHE A 141 7.66 -6.54 6.89
CA PHE A 141 7.04 -5.29 7.33
C PHE A 141 6.07 -5.53 8.51
N LYS A 142 5.16 -6.50 8.41
CA LYS A 142 4.20 -6.81 9.49
C LYS A 142 4.89 -7.27 10.76
N TYR A 143 5.89 -8.15 10.62
CA TYR A 143 6.66 -8.67 11.75
C TYR A 143 7.32 -7.54 12.56
N HIS A 144 7.90 -6.56 11.88
CA HIS A 144 8.64 -5.49 12.54
C HIS A 144 7.79 -4.29 12.97
N ASN A 145 6.61 -4.08 12.39
CA ASN A 145 5.73 -2.93 12.68
C ASN A 145 4.49 -3.29 13.51
N GLY A 146 4.54 -4.41 14.24
CA GLY A 146 3.52 -4.73 15.24
C GLY A 146 2.17 -5.17 14.68
N ASN A 147 2.15 -5.88 13.54
CA ASN A 147 0.93 -6.41 12.91
C ASN A 147 -0.13 -5.33 12.65
N LEU A 148 0.24 -4.24 11.98
CA LEU A 148 -0.74 -3.33 11.39
C LEU A 148 -1.74 -4.16 10.55
N ASN A 149 -3.01 -4.12 10.95
CA ASN A 149 -4.09 -4.79 10.22
C ASN A 149 -4.34 -4.01 8.94
N GLY A 150 -3.80 -4.49 7.82
CA GLY A 150 -3.88 -3.83 6.54
C GLY A 150 -3.20 -4.63 5.43
N GLY A 151 -3.31 -4.11 4.21
CA GLY A 151 -2.67 -4.68 3.04
C GLY A 151 -2.08 -3.61 2.14
N TRP A 152 -1.10 -4.02 1.35
CA TRP A 152 -0.51 -3.19 0.31
C TRP A 152 -1.21 -3.45 -1.03
N SER A 153 -1.34 -2.41 -1.84
CA SER A 153 -1.81 -2.46 -3.22
C SER A 153 -0.91 -1.62 -4.12
N VAL A 154 -0.80 -2.02 -5.38
CA VAL A 154 -0.01 -1.33 -6.40
C VAL A 154 -0.95 -0.54 -7.30
N TRP A 155 -0.60 0.71 -7.50
CA TRP A 155 -1.37 1.66 -8.29
C TRP A 155 -0.52 2.29 -9.38
N TYR A 156 -1.10 2.41 -10.56
CA TYR A 156 -0.58 3.15 -11.69
C TYR A 156 -1.33 4.47 -11.81
N ASP A 157 -0.62 5.57 -12.09
CA ASP A 157 -1.24 6.90 -12.21
C ASP A 157 -1.75 7.24 -13.61
N GLY A 158 -1.46 6.41 -14.61
CA GLY A 158 -1.75 6.67 -16.03
C GLY A 158 -0.73 7.60 -16.70
N GLY A 159 0.26 8.09 -15.95
CA GLY A 159 1.28 9.05 -16.36
C GLY A 159 2.67 8.45 -16.50
N GLY A 160 2.92 7.24 -16.00
CA GLY A 160 4.21 6.55 -16.07
C GLY A 160 4.77 6.13 -14.71
N ASP A 161 4.16 6.60 -13.62
CA ASP A 161 4.62 6.36 -12.25
C ASP A 161 3.78 5.27 -11.55
N PHE A 162 4.45 4.53 -10.65
CA PHE A 162 3.82 3.47 -9.87
C PHE A 162 3.96 3.73 -8.38
N TYR A 163 2.90 3.39 -7.65
CA TYR A 163 2.72 3.76 -6.26
C TYR A 163 2.29 2.55 -5.44
N LEU A 164 2.89 2.39 -4.27
CA LEU A 164 2.43 1.49 -3.21
C LEU A 164 1.45 2.24 -2.32
N ARG A 165 0.36 1.58 -1.96
CA ARG A 165 -0.62 2.10 -1.01
C ARG A 165 -0.91 1.08 0.06
N PHE A 166 -0.77 1.51 1.30
CA PHE A 166 -1.22 0.73 2.44
C PHE A 166 -2.66 1.13 2.77
N SER A 167 -3.53 0.15 3.00
CA SER A 167 -4.89 0.39 3.49
C SER A 167 -5.08 -0.41 4.76
N ALA A 168 -5.37 0.28 5.86
CA ALA A 168 -5.72 -0.39 7.10
C ALA A 168 -7.14 -0.95 7.04
N VAL A 169 -7.30 -2.18 7.51
CA VAL A 169 -8.62 -2.77 7.74
C VAL A 169 -9.16 -2.22 9.06
N PRO A 170 -10.32 -1.52 9.06
CA PRO A 170 -10.93 -1.07 10.30
C PRO A 170 -11.16 -2.26 11.22
N GLU A 171 -10.79 -2.13 12.50
CA GLU A 171 -10.99 -3.21 13.46
C GLU A 171 -12.47 -3.65 13.51
N PRO A 172 -12.77 -4.96 13.72
CA PRO A 172 -14.14 -5.47 13.81
C PRO A 172 -15.03 -4.71 14.82
N SER A 173 -14.40 -4.15 15.86
CA SER A 173 -15.04 -3.33 16.89
C SER A 173 -15.68 -2.05 16.35
N THR A 174 -15.11 -1.44 15.30
CA THR A 174 -15.67 -0.24 14.63
C THR A 174 -17.03 -0.54 14.03
N TYR A 175 -17.19 -1.71 13.40
CA TYR A 175 -18.47 -2.14 12.84
C TYR A 175 -19.52 -2.39 13.93
N VAL A 176 -19.11 -2.98 15.07
CA VAL A 176 -20.00 -3.21 16.21
C VAL A 176 -20.41 -1.88 16.86
N MET A 177 -19.51 -0.91 16.96
CA MET A 177 -19.80 0.41 17.52
C MET A 177 -20.78 1.21 16.66
N VAL A 178 -20.58 1.22 15.34
CA VAL A 178 -21.49 1.88 14.37
C VAL A 178 -22.87 1.23 14.40
N THR A 179 -22.93 -0.10 14.46
CA THR A 179 -24.20 -0.82 14.61
C THR A 179 -24.88 -0.46 15.95
N GLY A 180 -24.12 -0.38 17.05
CA GLY A 180 -24.63 0.05 18.36
C GLY A 180 -25.19 1.48 18.37
N LEU A 181 -24.54 2.40 17.66
CA LEU A 181 -25.00 3.79 17.50
C LEU A 181 -26.31 3.90 16.72
N LEU A 182 -26.55 3.05 15.72
CA LEU A 182 -27.81 3.03 14.95
C LEU A 182 -28.98 2.41 15.71
N LEU A 183 -28.70 1.56 16.71
CA LEU A 183 -29.73 0.98 17.58
C LEU A 183 -30.29 2.00 18.59
N LEU A 184 -29.52 3.02 18.97
CA LEU A 184 -29.94 4.04 19.95
C LEU A 184 -31.12 4.94 19.46
N PRO A 185 -31.14 5.42 18.21
CA PRO A 185 -32.32 6.07 17.62
C PRO A 185 -33.51 5.13 17.46
N GLY A 186 -33.26 3.88 17.01
CA GLY A 186 -34.29 2.87 16.78
C GLY A 186 -35.07 2.51 18.04
N LEU A 187 -34.37 2.35 19.18
CA LEU A 187 -35.01 2.07 20.46
C LEU A 187 -35.84 3.25 20.99
N ARG A 188 -35.42 4.50 20.74
CA ARG A 188 -36.16 5.71 21.14
C ARG A 188 -37.45 5.86 20.33
N LEU A 189 -37.43 5.58 19.02
CA LEU A 189 -38.62 5.56 18.17
C LEU A 189 -39.58 4.43 18.57
N TYR A 190 -39.08 3.21 18.76
CA TYR A 190 -39.89 2.07 19.23
C TYR A 190 -40.62 2.36 20.56
N ARG A 191 -39.94 2.98 21.52
CA ARG A 191 -40.56 3.39 22.80
C ARG A 191 -41.63 4.47 22.61
N ARG A 192 -41.50 5.36 21.63
CA ARG A 192 -42.50 6.40 21.33
C ARG A 192 -43.75 5.82 20.69
N PHE A 193 -43.59 4.87 19.75
CA PHE A 193 -44.72 4.16 19.13
C PHE A 193 -45.48 3.28 20.14
N ARG A 194 -44.78 2.62 21.08
CA ARG A 194 -45.43 1.77 22.09
C ARG A 194 -46.20 2.57 23.16
N LYS A 195 -45.86 3.84 23.37
CA LYS A 195 -46.63 4.74 24.28
C LYS A 195 -47.91 5.30 23.63
N GLY A 196 -48.00 5.35 22.30
CA GLY A 196 -49.21 5.77 21.59
C GLY A 196 -50.33 4.73 21.60
N VAL A 197 -50.02 3.44 21.82
CA VAL A 197 -51.01 2.33 21.77
C VAL A 197 -51.63 2.03 23.15
N LYS A 198 -51.15 2.64 24.23
CA LYS A 198 -51.63 2.39 25.61
C LYS A 198 -52.61 3.45 26.15
N GLY A 199 -53.18 4.29 25.28
CA GLY A 199 -54.06 5.39 25.65
C GLY A 199 -55.39 5.39 24.89
N ASP A 200 -56.04 4.25 24.77
CA ASP A 200 -57.50 4.16 24.53
C ASP A 200 -57.97 2.76 24.93
N GLY A 201 -58.39 2.63 26.19
CA GLY A 201 -58.80 1.35 26.75
C GLY A 201 -58.98 1.41 28.25
N GLY A 202 -60.04 2.09 28.69
CA GLY A 202 -60.63 1.90 30.00
C GLY A 202 -60.82 3.17 30.82
N GLU A 203 -62.04 3.70 30.85
CA GLU A 203 -62.91 3.67 32.04
C GLU A 203 -64.30 4.27 31.71
N SER A 204 -65.33 3.49 32.09
CA SER A 204 -66.78 3.78 32.27
C SER A 204 -67.51 4.68 31.28
#